data_AF-A0A2P8AC64-F1
#
_entry.id   AF-A0A2P8AC64-F1
#
_cell.length_a   1.000
_cell.length_b   1.000
_cell.length_c   1.000
_cell.angle_alpha   90.00
_cell.angle_beta   90.00
_cell.angle_gamma   90.00
#
_symmetry.space_group_name_H-M   'P 1'
#
loop_
_entity.id
_entity.type
_entity.pdbx_description
1 polymer ?
#
loop_
_entity_poly.entity_id
_entity_poly.type
_entity_poly.pdbx_seq_one_letter_code
_entity_poly.pdbx_strand_id
1 'polypeptide(L)'
;MAAALLTLADRAGVRLLVPEGIGSMCCGTPWSSKGLTAGYEAVRDRVPPALRAASRDGALPVVSDAASCTEGFAKLLAGAGDLRVVDAVGYAAAELLPRLTVRRRLGSLALHPTCSSTRLGLDDALLTVARAVADEVVVPEGWQCCGFAGDRGLLHPELTASATRAEAAAVTARSFDGYASVNRTCEIGMARATGQPYRHLLELLADATA
;
A
#
# COMPACT_ATOMS: atom_id res chain seq x y z
N MET A 1 -2.36 8.98 3.59
CA MET A 1 -2.07 7.54 3.79
C MET A 1 -2.12 7.15 5.28
N ALA A 2 -1.09 7.44 6.10
CA ALA A 2 -1.09 7.08 7.54
C ALA A 2 -2.32 7.57 8.33
N ALA A 3 -2.78 8.80 8.08
CA ALA A 3 -3.96 9.35 8.75
C ALA A 3 -5.25 8.55 8.47
N ALA A 4 -5.40 7.98 7.27
CA ALA A 4 -6.58 7.20 6.92
C ALA A 4 -6.63 5.87 7.67
N LEU A 5 -5.50 5.16 7.79
CA LEU A 5 -5.43 3.93 8.58
C LEU A 5 -5.75 4.19 10.06
N LEU A 6 -5.19 5.26 10.64
CA LEU A 6 -5.50 5.65 12.03
C LEU A 6 -6.98 5.99 12.21
N THR A 7 -7.58 6.71 11.25
CA THR A 7 -9.01 7.08 11.28
C THR A 7 -9.91 5.84 11.19
N LEU A 8 -9.58 4.91 10.31
CA LEU A 8 -10.31 3.65 10.17
C LEU A 8 -10.18 2.77 11.41
N ALA A 9 -9.00 2.70 12.01
CA ALA A 9 -8.78 1.96 13.23
C ALA A 9 -9.60 2.53 14.40
N ASP A 10 -9.59 3.85 14.58
CA ASP A 10 -10.37 4.54 15.60
C ASP A 10 -11.88 4.26 15.46
N ARG A 11 -12.44 4.43 14.24
CA ARG A 11 -13.85 4.12 13.95
C ARG A 11 -14.20 2.65 14.16
N ALA A 12 -13.25 1.74 13.94
CA ALA A 12 -13.41 0.32 14.18
C ALA A 12 -13.21 -0.09 15.65
N GLY A 13 -12.90 0.86 16.55
CA GLY A 13 -12.59 0.57 17.96
C GLY A 13 -11.25 -0.14 18.16
N VAL A 14 -10.34 -0.05 17.19
CA VAL A 14 -9.02 -0.68 17.20
C VAL A 14 -7.96 0.35 17.58
N ARG A 15 -7.14 0.04 18.58
CA ARG A 15 -6.00 0.89 18.95
C ARG A 15 -4.73 0.43 18.25
N LEU A 16 -4.06 1.36 17.59
CA LEU A 16 -2.75 1.16 16.98
C LEU A 16 -1.67 1.75 17.90
N LEU A 17 -0.57 1.02 18.04
CA LEU A 17 0.64 1.50 18.70
C LEU A 17 1.59 2.04 17.63
N VAL A 18 2.01 3.29 17.78
CA VAL A 18 3.06 3.87 16.94
C VAL A 18 4.41 3.63 17.62
N PRO A 19 5.37 2.93 16.99
CA PRO A 19 6.68 2.71 17.56
C PRO A 19 7.41 4.01 17.87
N GLU A 20 8.12 4.06 19.00
CA GLU A 20 9.03 5.16 19.30
C GLU A 20 10.12 5.24 18.22
N GLY A 21 10.44 6.46 17.77
CA GLY A 21 11.45 6.65 16.72
C GLY A 21 11.02 6.22 15.32
N ILE A 22 9.71 6.06 15.05
CA ILE A 22 9.18 5.64 13.73
C ILE A 22 9.74 6.44 12.55
N GLY A 23 9.99 7.74 12.71
CA GLY A 23 10.56 8.59 11.65
C GLY A 23 11.99 8.19 11.22
N SER A 24 12.65 7.37 12.02
CA SER A 24 13.95 6.80 11.70
C SER A 24 13.83 5.39 11.10
N MET A 25 12.66 4.77 11.04
CA MET A 25 12.51 3.39 10.54
C MET A 25 12.28 3.36 9.03
N CYS A 26 12.90 2.40 8.33
CA CYS A 26 12.72 2.16 6.91
C CYS A 26 12.62 0.66 6.65
N CYS A 27 11.81 0.25 5.68
CA CYS A 27 11.68 -1.16 5.25
C CYS A 27 12.93 -1.70 4.53
N GLY A 28 13.89 -0.83 4.20
CA GLY A 28 15.13 -1.22 3.55
C GLY A 28 15.06 -1.30 2.02
N THR A 29 13.86 -1.32 1.43
CA THR A 29 13.65 -1.52 -0.02
C THR A 29 14.53 -0.64 -0.91
N PRO A 30 14.62 0.70 -0.70
CA PRO A 30 15.43 1.57 -1.56
C PRO A 30 16.93 1.24 -1.55
N TRP A 31 17.43 0.70 -0.43
CA TRP A 31 18.83 0.32 -0.27
C TRP A 31 19.09 -1.02 -0.96
N SER A 32 18.28 -2.04 -0.62
CA SER A 32 18.44 -3.38 -1.16
C SER A 32 18.25 -3.43 -2.68
N SER A 33 17.27 -2.70 -3.23
CA SER A 33 16.97 -2.74 -4.67
C SER A 33 18.04 -2.09 -5.53
N LYS A 34 18.89 -1.24 -4.94
CA LYS A 34 20.00 -0.54 -5.62
C LYS A 34 21.37 -1.15 -5.32
N GLY A 35 21.42 -2.24 -4.55
CA GLY A 35 22.69 -2.86 -4.13
C GLY A 35 23.49 -2.01 -3.14
N LEU A 36 22.85 -1.08 -2.43
CA LEU A 36 23.50 -0.20 -1.45
C LEU A 36 23.61 -0.93 -0.09
N THR A 37 24.58 -1.84 0.02
CA THR A 37 24.72 -2.77 1.14
C THR A 37 24.88 -2.08 2.49
N ALA A 38 25.78 -1.10 2.61
CA ALA A 38 26.02 -0.40 3.88
C ALA A 38 24.75 0.29 4.42
N GLY A 39 23.94 0.88 3.54
CA GLY A 39 22.66 1.48 3.93
C GLY A 39 21.64 0.43 4.36
N TYR A 40 21.62 -0.72 3.69
CA TYR A 40 20.74 -1.83 4.06
C TYR A 40 21.14 -2.48 5.39
N GLU A 41 22.44 -2.61 5.67
CA GLU A 41 22.99 -3.09 6.94
C GLU A 41 22.61 -2.16 8.09
N ALA A 42 22.77 -0.85 7.94
CA ALA A 42 22.33 0.12 8.94
C ALA A 42 20.81 0.03 9.23
N VAL A 43 19.99 -0.32 8.24
CA VAL A 43 18.57 -0.60 8.45
C VAL A 43 18.35 -1.91 9.21
N ARG A 44 19.08 -2.98 8.85
CA ARG A 44 19.03 -4.29 9.52
C ARG A 44 19.43 -4.23 10.99
N ASP A 45 20.38 -3.39 11.36
CA ASP A 45 20.84 -3.28 12.74
C ASP A 45 19.85 -2.50 13.62
N ARG A 46 19.13 -1.54 13.04
CA ARG A 46 18.25 -0.64 13.79
C ARG A 46 16.80 -1.11 13.88
N VAL A 47 16.23 -1.58 12.78
CA VAL A 47 14.77 -1.72 12.64
C VAL A 47 14.21 -2.97 13.32
N PRO A 48 14.76 -4.19 13.13
CA PRO A 48 14.23 -5.39 13.79
C PRO A 48 14.20 -5.29 15.33
N PRO A 49 15.24 -4.79 16.03
CA PRO A 49 15.18 -4.61 17.49
C PRO A 49 14.08 -3.63 17.92
N ALA A 50 13.92 -2.52 17.19
CA ALA A 50 12.89 -1.53 17.49
C ALA A 50 11.47 -2.08 17.28
N LEU A 51 11.26 -2.84 16.20
CA LEU A 51 9.99 -3.52 15.96
C LEU A 51 9.72 -4.61 17.01
N ARG A 52 10.74 -5.34 17.46
CA ARG A 52 10.60 -6.32 18.56
C ARG A 52 10.15 -5.67 19.85
N ALA A 53 10.77 -4.55 20.24
CA ALA A 53 10.36 -3.80 21.42
C ALA A 53 8.91 -3.29 21.29
N ALA A 54 8.57 -2.66 20.17
CA ALA A 54 7.23 -2.10 19.94
C ALA A 54 6.13 -3.19 19.86
N SER A 55 6.44 -4.35 19.27
CA SER A 55 5.49 -5.45 19.11
C SER A 55 5.31 -6.32 20.36
N ARG A 56 5.98 -5.99 21.48
CA ARG A 56 6.04 -6.83 22.69
C ARG A 56 6.56 -8.22 22.36
N ASP A 57 7.73 -8.26 21.74
CA ASP A 57 8.42 -9.47 21.32
C ASP A 57 7.61 -10.32 20.31
N GLY A 58 6.90 -9.66 19.39
CA GLY A 58 6.09 -10.31 18.36
C GLY A 58 4.65 -10.61 18.74
N ALA A 59 4.22 -10.32 19.97
CA ALA A 59 2.83 -10.51 20.38
C ALA A 59 1.82 -9.65 19.59
N LEU A 60 2.27 -8.52 19.03
CA LEU A 60 1.47 -7.66 18.16
C LEU A 60 1.99 -7.70 16.71
N PRO A 61 1.09 -7.81 15.71
CA PRO A 61 1.52 -7.67 14.32
C PRO A 61 1.95 -6.23 14.02
N VAL A 62 2.96 -6.09 13.17
CA VAL A 62 3.37 -4.80 12.62
C VAL A 62 2.57 -4.53 11.35
N VAL A 63 1.84 -3.42 11.31
CA VAL A 63 1.06 -3.03 10.12
C VAL A 63 1.85 -2.00 9.31
N SER A 64 2.01 -2.21 8.00
CA SER A 64 2.65 -1.26 7.08
C SER A 64 1.65 -0.75 6.05
N ASP A 65 1.63 0.57 5.82
CA ASP A 65 0.64 1.26 4.98
C ASP A 65 1.02 1.38 3.50
N ALA A 66 2.00 0.62 3.03
CA ALA A 66 2.35 0.54 1.62
C ALA A 66 2.86 -0.86 1.27
N ALA A 67 2.33 -1.48 0.22
CA ALA A 67 2.64 -2.87 -0.10
C ALA A 67 4.12 -3.11 -0.43
N SER A 68 4.86 -2.12 -0.95
CA SER A 68 6.31 -2.26 -1.16
C SER A 68 7.10 -2.20 0.14
N CYS A 69 6.58 -1.50 1.15
CA CYS A 69 7.18 -1.46 2.47
C CYS A 69 6.88 -2.75 3.22
N THR A 70 5.65 -3.26 3.13
CA THR A 70 5.27 -4.59 3.65
C THR A 70 6.21 -5.67 3.10
N GLU A 71 6.42 -5.70 1.78
CA GLU A 71 7.33 -6.65 1.15
C GLU A 71 8.80 -6.45 1.57
N GLY A 72 9.24 -5.19 1.69
CA GLY A 72 10.58 -4.83 2.18
C GLY A 72 10.82 -5.33 3.60
N PHE A 73 9.87 -5.08 4.50
CA PHE A 73 9.94 -5.57 5.87
C PHE A 73 9.91 -7.10 5.93
N ALA A 74 9.09 -7.77 5.11
CA ALA A 74 9.08 -9.24 5.04
C ALA A 74 10.45 -9.82 4.71
N LYS A 75 11.20 -9.18 3.78
CA LYS A 75 12.60 -9.55 3.49
C LYS A 75 13.55 -9.18 4.63
N LEU A 76 13.43 -7.97 5.16
CA LEU A 76 14.28 -7.46 6.24
C LEU A 76 14.23 -8.34 7.49
N LEU A 77 13.04 -8.84 7.80
CA LEU A 77 12.75 -9.65 8.98
C LEU A 77 12.80 -11.16 8.69
N ALA A 78 13.23 -11.57 7.50
CA ALA A 78 13.46 -12.98 7.21
C ALA A 78 14.50 -13.54 8.20
N GLY A 79 14.08 -14.50 9.04
CA GLY A 79 14.90 -15.07 10.10
C GLY A 79 14.89 -14.29 11.43
N ALA A 80 14.11 -13.22 11.57
CA ALA A 80 13.97 -12.44 12.80
C ALA A 80 12.91 -13.02 13.78
N GLY A 81 12.66 -14.34 13.76
CA GLY A 81 11.70 -15.01 14.66
C GLY A 81 10.24 -14.61 14.40
N ASP A 82 9.46 -14.47 15.47
CA ASP A 82 8.00 -14.32 15.44
C ASP A 82 7.46 -12.93 15.01
N LEU A 83 8.31 -12.06 14.47
CA LEU A 83 7.87 -10.74 13.99
C LEU A 83 7.04 -10.87 12.71
N ARG A 84 5.72 -10.72 12.86
CA ARG A 84 4.78 -10.74 11.74
C ARG A 84 4.51 -9.33 11.24
N VAL A 85 4.69 -9.13 9.93
CA VAL A 85 4.29 -7.89 9.23
C VAL A 85 3.07 -8.16 8.38
N VAL A 86 2.10 -7.26 8.45
CA VAL A 86 0.84 -7.33 7.71
C VAL A 86 0.66 -6.04 6.92
N ASP A 87 0.18 -6.16 5.69
CA ASP A 87 -0.18 -5.01 4.88
C ASP A 87 -1.42 -4.32 5.45
N ALA A 88 -1.47 -2.98 5.44
CA ALA A 88 -2.60 -2.22 5.95
C ALA A 88 -3.91 -2.52 5.23
N VAL A 89 -3.89 -2.88 3.94
CA VAL A 89 -5.11 -3.24 3.20
C VAL A 89 -5.57 -4.64 3.59
N GLY A 90 -4.63 -5.57 3.75
CA GLY A 90 -4.94 -6.91 4.31
C GLY A 90 -5.51 -6.81 5.72
N TYR A 91 -4.90 -5.99 6.57
CA TYR A 91 -5.39 -5.71 7.91
C TYR A 91 -6.76 -5.02 7.90
N ALA A 92 -6.96 -4.05 7.02
CA ALA A 92 -8.24 -3.37 6.89
C ALA A 92 -9.36 -4.33 6.45
N ALA A 93 -9.09 -5.19 5.46
CA ALA A 93 -10.06 -6.18 4.99
C ALA A 93 -10.47 -7.17 6.10
N ALA A 94 -9.49 -7.68 6.86
CA ALA A 94 -9.73 -8.72 7.87
C ALA A 94 -10.25 -8.17 9.21
N GLU A 95 -9.73 -7.04 9.68
CA GLU A 95 -9.93 -6.58 11.06
C GLU A 95 -10.74 -5.30 11.18
N LEU A 96 -10.61 -4.38 10.22
CA LEU A 96 -11.26 -3.07 10.32
C LEU A 96 -12.64 -3.09 9.65
N LEU A 97 -12.70 -3.48 8.38
CA LEU A 97 -13.91 -3.44 7.57
C LEU A 97 -15.12 -4.15 8.21
N PRO A 98 -14.99 -5.33 8.85
CA PRO A 98 -16.12 -5.97 9.53
C PRO A 98 -16.72 -5.15 10.68
N ARG A 99 -15.97 -4.19 11.22
CA ARG A 99 -16.36 -3.31 12.34
C ARG A 99 -16.78 -1.92 11.88
N LEU A 100 -16.67 -1.63 10.58
CA LEU A 100 -16.98 -0.33 10.00
C LEU A 100 -18.36 -0.34 9.35
N THR A 101 -19.05 0.80 9.40
CA THR A 101 -20.26 1.02 8.61
C THR A 101 -19.94 1.85 7.38
N VAL A 102 -20.12 1.27 6.20
CA VAL A 102 -20.03 2.01 4.93
C VAL A 102 -21.30 2.87 4.77
N ARG A 103 -21.12 4.18 4.62
CA ARG A 103 -22.20 5.18 4.54
C ARG A 103 -22.40 5.71 3.14
N ARG A 104 -21.32 5.83 2.36
CA ARG A 104 -21.34 6.33 0.98
C ARG A 104 -20.42 5.48 0.12
N ARG A 105 -20.91 5.10 -1.05
CA ARG A 105 -20.14 4.37 -2.06
C ARG A 105 -20.04 5.21 -3.32
N LEU A 106 -18.91 5.07 -4.01
CA LEU A 106 -18.75 5.57 -5.36
C LEU A 106 -19.54 4.67 -6.33
N GLY A 107 -19.97 5.20 -7.47
CA GLY A 107 -20.57 4.37 -8.51
C GLY A 107 -19.54 3.44 -9.14
N SER A 108 -18.34 3.95 -9.42
CA SER A 108 -17.27 3.19 -10.07
C SER A 108 -15.87 3.54 -9.57
N LEU A 109 -14.97 2.54 -9.53
CA LEU A 109 -13.59 2.68 -9.11
C LEU A 109 -12.63 1.95 -10.06
N ALA A 110 -11.66 2.66 -10.62
CA ALA A 110 -10.50 2.04 -11.27
C ALA A 110 -9.43 1.74 -10.22
N LEU A 111 -9.02 0.47 -10.13
CA LEU A 111 -8.05 -0.01 -9.15
C LEU A 111 -6.78 -0.46 -9.86
N HIS A 112 -5.64 0.13 -9.51
CA HIS A 112 -4.30 -0.36 -9.85
C HIS A 112 -3.74 -1.16 -8.66
N PRO A 113 -3.82 -2.50 -8.66
CA PRO A 113 -2.98 -3.32 -7.78
C PRO A 113 -1.51 -2.97 -7.99
N THR A 114 -0.63 -3.34 -7.08
CA THR A 114 0.80 -3.09 -7.28
C THR A 114 1.52 -4.41 -7.50
N CYS A 115 2.65 -4.36 -8.20
CA CYS A 115 3.49 -5.55 -8.34
C CYS A 115 3.93 -6.10 -6.96
N SER A 116 3.96 -5.28 -5.92
CA SER A 116 4.24 -5.71 -4.55
C SER A 116 3.01 -6.34 -3.90
N SER A 117 1.82 -5.76 -4.06
CA SER A 117 0.60 -6.32 -3.47
C SER A 117 0.27 -7.70 -4.03
N THR A 118 0.43 -7.91 -5.35
CA THR A 118 0.20 -9.22 -5.98
C THR A 118 1.22 -10.26 -5.54
N ARG A 119 2.51 -9.90 -5.38
CA ARG A 119 3.51 -10.82 -4.82
C ARG A 119 3.27 -11.16 -3.35
N LEU A 120 2.58 -10.27 -2.62
CA LEU A 120 2.12 -10.50 -1.25
C LEU A 120 0.78 -11.26 -1.19
N GLY A 121 0.16 -11.58 -2.33
CA GLY A 121 -1.13 -12.27 -2.38
C GLY A 121 -2.30 -11.45 -1.84
N LEU A 122 -2.26 -10.12 -1.98
CA LEU A 122 -3.28 -9.20 -1.44
C LEU A 122 -4.47 -8.99 -2.38
N ASP A 123 -4.56 -9.68 -3.50
CA ASP A 123 -5.55 -9.41 -4.56
C ASP A 123 -7.00 -9.51 -4.03
N ASP A 124 -7.31 -10.52 -3.22
CA ASP A 124 -8.64 -10.67 -2.60
C ASP A 124 -8.94 -9.59 -1.56
N ALA A 125 -7.95 -9.21 -0.76
CA ALA A 125 -8.11 -8.13 0.24
C ALA A 125 -8.33 -6.78 -0.43
N LEU A 126 -7.59 -6.50 -1.51
CA LEU A 126 -7.75 -5.32 -2.35
C LEU A 126 -9.17 -5.23 -2.90
N LEU A 127 -9.66 -6.30 -3.52
CA LEU A 127 -11.01 -6.34 -4.07
C LEU A 127 -12.09 -6.24 -3.00
N THR A 128 -11.88 -6.86 -1.84
CA THR A 128 -12.80 -6.76 -0.69
C THR A 128 -12.96 -5.31 -0.23
N VAL A 129 -11.84 -4.60 -0.01
CA VAL A 129 -11.87 -3.20 0.39
C VAL A 129 -12.41 -2.30 -0.73
N ALA A 130 -12.00 -2.53 -1.98
CA ALA A 130 -12.48 -1.75 -3.12
C ALA A 130 -14.00 -1.87 -3.32
N ARG A 131 -14.56 -3.07 -3.14
CA ARG A 131 -16.02 -3.29 -3.23
C ARG A 131 -16.77 -2.63 -2.07
N ALA A 132 -16.15 -2.47 -0.90
CA ALA A 132 -16.74 -1.66 0.16
C ALA A 132 -16.79 -0.17 -0.21
N VAL A 133 -15.85 0.30 -1.06
CA VAL A 133 -15.75 1.70 -1.49
C VAL A 133 -16.66 2.04 -2.68
N ALA A 134 -16.88 1.10 -3.61
CA ALA A 134 -17.60 1.37 -4.86
C ALA A 134 -18.54 0.23 -5.27
N ASP A 135 -19.59 0.58 -6.02
CA ASP A 135 -20.55 -0.38 -6.59
C ASP A 135 -19.91 -1.22 -7.71
N GLU A 136 -19.19 -0.58 -8.63
CA GLU A 136 -18.39 -1.23 -9.66
C GLU A 136 -16.89 -1.02 -9.37
N VAL A 137 -16.12 -2.11 -9.37
CA VAL A 137 -14.65 -2.07 -9.25
C VAL A 137 -14.05 -2.68 -10.50
N VAL A 138 -13.20 -1.92 -11.18
CA VAL A 138 -12.49 -2.36 -12.38
C VAL A 138 -11.00 -2.37 -12.10
N VAL A 139 -10.39 -3.56 -12.19
CA VAL A 139 -8.94 -3.69 -12.37
C VAL A 139 -8.70 -3.61 -13.87
N PRO A 140 -8.05 -2.55 -14.39
CA PRO A 140 -7.96 -2.33 -15.83
C PRO A 140 -7.22 -3.46 -16.55
N GLU A 141 -7.65 -3.76 -17.78
CA GLU A 141 -6.91 -4.66 -18.66
C GLU A 141 -5.52 -4.06 -18.98
N GLY A 142 -4.53 -4.94 -19.13
CA GLY A 142 -3.14 -4.50 -19.34
C GLY A 142 -2.46 -3.94 -18.10
N TRP A 143 -3.12 -4.01 -16.93
CA TRP A 143 -2.49 -3.76 -15.64
C TRP A 143 -1.26 -4.65 -15.44
N GLN A 144 -0.18 -4.04 -14.95
CA GLN A 144 1.07 -4.68 -14.58
C GLN A 144 1.90 -3.74 -13.69
N CYS A 145 3.20 -4.00 -13.52
CA CYS A 145 4.09 -3.05 -12.86
C CYS A 145 4.03 -1.67 -13.56
N CYS A 146 3.72 -0.61 -12.81
CA CYS A 146 3.69 0.76 -13.33
C CYS A 146 5.06 1.34 -13.75
N GLY A 147 6.17 0.61 -13.55
CA GLY A 147 7.51 1.05 -13.96
C GLY A 147 8.08 2.21 -13.14
N PHE A 148 7.41 2.65 -12.06
CA PHE A 148 7.90 3.77 -11.25
C PHE A 148 9.11 3.39 -10.37
N ALA A 149 9.14 2.14 -9.87
CA ALA A 149 10.29 1.52 -9.21
C ALA A 149 11.02 2.43 -8.18
N GLY A 150 10.33 2.82 -7.11
CA GLY A 150 10.89 3.70 -6.08
C GLY A 150 10.96 5.14 -6.57
N ASP A 151 12.17 5.66 -6.80
CA ASP A 151 12.41 7.01 -7.33
C ASP A 151 12.73 7.03 -8.82
N ARG A 152 12.86 5.87 -9.48
CA ARG A 152 13.28 5.78 -10.88
C ARG A 152 12.31 6.50 -11.83
N GLY A 153 11.00 6.40 -11.59
CA GLY A 153 9.96 7.09 -12.37
C GLY A 153 9.93 8.61 -12.18
N LEU A 154 10.66 9.16 -11.19
CA LEU A 154 10.91 10.59 -11.09
C LEU A 154 11.99 11.05 -12.07
N LEU A 155 13.01 10.21 -12.27
CA LEU A 155 14.18 10.52 -13.09
C LEU A 155 13.99 10.10 -14.56
N HIS A 156 13.18 9.08 -14.80
CA HIS A 156 12.96 8.47 -16.12
C HIS A 156 11.45 8.26 -16.36
N PRO A 157 10.69 9.36 -16.56
CA PRO A 157 9.24 9.29 -16.76
C PRO A 157 8.85 8.43 -17.98
N GLU A 158 9.72 8.30 -18.98
CA GLU A 158 9.54 7.44 -20.16
C GLU A 158 9.33 5.95 -19.80
N LEU A 159 9.91 5.48 -18.69
CA LEU A 159 9.75 4.10 -18.23
C LEU A 159 8.33 3.86 -17.71
N THR A 160 7.83 4.77 -16.87
CA THR A 160 6.46 4.72 -16.38
C THR A 160 5.47 4.86 -17.53
N ALA A 161 5.67 5.82 -18.44
CA ALA A 161 4.82 6.00 -19.60
C ALA A 161 4.78 4.76 -20.50
N SER A 162 5.93 4.09 -20.70
CA SER A 162 5.96 2.89 -21.52
C SER A 162 5.28 1.69 -20.85
N ALA A 163 5.56 1.47 -19.56
CA ALA A 163 5.03 0.35 -18.81
C ALA A 163 3.50 0.43 -18.61
N THR A 164 2.98 1.64 -18.44
CA THR A 164 1.55 1.88 -18.16
C THR A 164 0.72 2.12 -19.40
N ARG A 165 1.30 2.16 -20.62
CA ARG A 165 0.59 2.56 -21.85
C ARG A 165 -0.72 1.80 -22.09
N ALA A 166 -0.71 0.48 -21.92
CA ALA A 166 -1.91 -0.34 -22.13
C ALA A 166 -2.99 -0.08 -21.07
N GLU A 167 -2.60 -0.10 -19.80
CA GLU A 167 -3.48 0.21 -18.68
C GLU A 167 -4.04 1.64 -18.77
N ALA A 168 -3.22 2.62 -19.13
CA ALA A 168 -3.64 4.01 -19.28
C ALA A 168 -4.66 4.17 -20.42
N ALA A 169 -4.47 3.49 -21.55
CA ALA A 169 -5.47 3.46 -22.62
C ALA A 169 -6.81 2.87 -22.14
N ALA A 170 -6.77 1.77 -21.37
CA ALA A 170 -7.98 1.16 -20.81
C ALA A 170 -8.68 2.08 -19.79
N VAL A 171 -7.92 2.68 -18.88
CA VAL A 171 -8.44 3.58 -17.84
C VAL A 171 -9.04 4.85 -18.45
N THR A 172 -8.43 5.42 -19.49
CA THR A 172 -8.88 6.69 -20.10
C THR A 172 -10.00 6.52 -21.12
N ALA A 173 -10.36 5.29 -21.49
CA ALA A 173 -11.46 5.00 -22.41
C ALA A 173 -12.84 5.34 -21.82
N ARG A 174 -12.95 5.44 -20.49
CA ARG A 174 -14.16 5.90 -19.78
C ARG A 174 -13.77 6.62 -18.49
N SER A 175 -14.70 7.37 -17.92
CA SER A 175 -14.50 7.99 -16.60
C SER A 175 -14.89 7.04 -15.47
N PHE A 176 -14.20 7.17 -14.34
CA PHE A 176 -14.54 6.54 -13.07
C PHE A 176 -14.72 7.60 -11.99
N ASP A 177 -15.53 7.31 -10.97
CA ASP A 177 -15.72 8.21 -9.83
C ASP A 177 -14.52 8.24 -8.89
N GLY A 178 -13.68 7.19 -8.93
CA GLY A 178 -12.44 7.10 -8.17
C GLY A 178 -11.34 6.34 -8.90
N TYR A 179 -10.10 6.63 -8.49
CA TYR A 179 -8.88 5.96 -8.95
C TYR A 179 -8.03 5.60 -7.74
N ALA A 180 -7.68 4.33 -7.58
CA ALA A 180 -6.99 3.85 -6.40
C ALA A 180 -5.75 3.03 -6.70
N SER A 181 -4.76 3.14 -5.80
CA SER A 181 -3.68 2.17 -5.65
C SER A 181 -3.34 2.01 -4.15
N VAL A 182 -2.27 1.28 -3.84
CA VAL A 182 -1.90 0.93 -2.45
C VAL A 182 -0.42 1.19 -2.14
N ASN A 183 0.21 2.01 -2.98
CA ASN A 183 1.56 2.51 -2.80
C ASN A 183 1.67 3.91 -3.35
N ARG A 184 2.25 4.82 -2.55
CA ARG A 184 2.43 6.22 -2.94
C ARG A 184 3.13 6.42 -4.28
N THR A 185 4.16 5.65 -4.56
CA THR A 185 4.90 5.74 -5.84
C THR A 185 4.08 5.26 -7.03
N CYS A 186 3.23 4.24 -6.84
CA CYS A 186 2.31 3.76 -7.87
C CYS A 186 1.20 4.79 -8.12
N GLU A 187 0.66 5.42 -7.06
CA GLU A 187 -0.29 6.53 -7.19
C GLU A 187 0.28 7.66 -8.05
N ILE A 188 1.51 8.09 -7.79
CA ILE A 188 2.18 9.15 -8.58
C ILE A 188 2.39 8.70 -10.03
N GLY A 189 2.87 7.46 -10.23
CA GLY A 189 3.11 6.92 -11.56
C GLY A 189 1.84 6.84 -12.40
N MET A 190 0.76 6.31 -11.82
CA MET A 190 -0.52 6.18 -12.50
C MET A 190 -1.20 7.53 -12.72
N ALA A 191 -1.09 8.47 -11.77
CA ALA A 191 -1.61 9.83 -11.98
C ALA A 191 -0.92 10.53 -13.16
N ARG A 192 0.39 10.37 -13.31
CA ARG A 192 1.12 10.91 -14.47
C ARG A 192 0.75 10.21 -15.78
N ALA A 193 0.56 8.90 -15.74
CA ALA A 193 0.26 8.09 -16.93
C ALA A 193 -1.16 8.31 -17.47
N THR A 194 -2.13 8.51 -16.57
CA THR A 194 -3.56 8.56 -16.91
C THR A 194 -4.14 9.97 -16.88
N GLY A 195 -3.46 10.92 -16.22
CA GLY A 195 -4.01 12.23 -15.89
C GLY A 195 -5.07 12.22 -14.79
N GLN A 196 -5.29 11.09 -14.11
CA GLN A 196 -6.35 10.92 -13.10
C GLN A 196 -5.81 10.97 -11.66
N PRO A 197 -6.62 11.41 -10.67
CA PRO A 197 -6.16 11.58 -9.29
C PRO A 197 -6.15 10.25 -8.52
N TYR A 198 -5.09 9.47 -8.68
CA TYR A 198 -4.91 8.24 -7.90
C TYR A 198 -4.70 8.52 -6.40
N ARG A 199 -5.50 7.88 -5.56
CA ARG A 199 -5.45 7.95 -4.09
C ARG A 199 -5.15 6.59 -3.49
N HIS A 200 -4.70 6.58 -2.24
CA HIS A 200 -4.57 5.32 -1.52
C HIS A 200 -5.95 4.71 -1.26
N LEU A 201 -6.12 3.41 -1.47
CA LEU A 201 -7.42 2.73 -1.33
C LEU A 201 -8.05 2.95 0.06
N LEU A 202 -7.24 2.96 1.12
CA LEU A 202 -7.73 3.22 2.48
C LEU A 202 -8.21 4.67 2.71
N GLU A 203 -7.75 5.64 1.91
CA GLU A 203 -8.30 7.00 1.99
C GLU A 203 -9.72 7.02 1.43
N LEU A 204 -9.99 6.29 0.35
CA LEU A 204 -11.34 6.16 -0.18
C LEU A 204 -12.25 5.38 0.78
N LEU A 205 -11.73 4.36 1.47
CA LEU A 205 -12.47 3.66 2.52
C LEU A 205 -12.79 4.58 3.71
N ALA A 206 -11.85 5.45 4.08
CA ALA A 206 -12.08 6.44 5.12
C ALA A 206 -13.19 7.43 4.71
N ASP A 207 -13.23 7.87 3.46
CA ASP A 207 -14.31 8.74 2.96
C ASP A 207 -15.67 8.01 2.93
N ALA A 208 -15.68 6.74 2.54
CA ALA A 208 -16.87 5.91 2.45
C ALA A 208 -17.51 5.60 3.82
N THR A 209 -16.71 5.67 4.89
CA THR A 209 -17.12 5.36 6.28
C THR A 209 -17.21 6.61 7.17
N ALA A 210 -17.09 7.80 6.58
CA ALA A 210 -17.21 9.08 7.27
C ALA A 210 -18.66 9.48 7.55
#